data_AF-A0A0S8AF14-F1
#
_entry.id   AF-A0A0S8AF14-F1
#
_cell.length_a   1.000
_cell.length_b   1.000
_cell.length_c   1.000
_cell.angle_alpha   90.00
_cell.angle_beta   90.00
_cell.angle_gamma   90.00
#
_symmetry.space_group_name_H-M   'P 1'
#
loop_
_entity.id
_entity.type
_entity.pdbx_description
1 polymer ?
#
loop_
_entity_poly.entity_id
_entity_poly.type
_entity_poly.pdbx_seq_one_letter_code
_entity_poly.pdbx_strand_id
1 'polypeptide(L)'
;GPVTITRNGDSWKITKPAEYAPDLGAIKSLFNALAKGRLIKTVGNDEDLHAFGFETVHVILSLGYRGTIDVLKIAGESPSGTGHYAFSERLGKIFLVDKEFVTAMNLKPIDLREKRLFFFQPEEIGRIQLQRIIDSVELERRSDGWHMISPLPIRADSDDMEILIDSLHTQKAEAFLEWKPELANIEKKISLELHDLKGNSLGTYEMYFWGTEWNKGIIAHSPGSKEGLRVGRDFWILLDREYSQFAYRNMINIRRSDALTIRLRTEDTASFEFKKINGQWHSDHTPVPADSMGELIDAINSWKGEKLVGWNTVRCQKRDGKKRQD
;
A
#
# COMPACT_ATOMS: atom_id res chain seq x y z
N GLY A 1 1.37 -27.40 6.10
CA GLY A 1 2.03 -28.31 5.14
C GLY A 1 3.47 -27.88 4.93
N PRO A 2 4.36 -28.78 4.49
CA PRO A 2 5.77 -28.44 4.27
C PRO A 2 5.91 -27.40 3.16
N VAL A 3 6.88 -26.50 3.33
CA VAL A 3 7.29 -25.55 2.29
C VAL A 3 8.62 -26.03 1.73
N THR A 4 8.72 -26.15 0.41
CA THR A 4 9.98 -26.51 -0.26
C THR A 4 10.34 -25.40 -1.22
N ILE A 5 11.55 -24.84 -1.05
CA ILE A 5 12.16 -23.90 -1.99
C ILE A 5 13.34 -24.59 -2.68
N THR A 6 13.38 -24.50 -4.00
CA THR A 6 14.43 -25.11 -4.82
C THR A 6 15.12 -24.02 -5.64
N ARG A 7 16.45 -24.08 -5.72
CA ARG A 7 17.23 -23.20 -6.59
C ARG A 7 17.51 -23.92 -7.92
N ASN A 8 17.02 -23.35 -9.01
CA ASN A 8 17.28 -23.80 -10.37
C ASN A 8 18.11 -22.72 -11.09
N GLY A 9 19.40 -22.98 -11.28
CA GLY A 9 20.35 -21.98 -11.77
C GLY A 9 20.43 -20.78 -10.81
N ASP A 10 20.10 -19.60 -11.32
CA ASP A 10 20.10 -18.36 -10.53
C ASP A 10 18.75 -18.00 -9.92
N SER A 11 17.71 -18.81 -10.17
CA SER A 11 16.35 -18.54 -9.70
C SER A 11 15.93 -19.46 -8.57
N TRP A 12 15.23 -18.90 -7.58
CA TRP A 12 14.53 -19.67 -6.56
C TRP A 12 13.07 -19.86 -6.97
N LYS A 13 12.51 -21.03 -6.62
CA LYS A 13 11.08 -21.33 -6.76
C LYS A 13 10.55 -22.04 -5.52
N ILE A 14 9.31 -21.75 -5.14
CA ILE A 14 8.56 -22.62 -4.23
C ILE A 14 8.01 -23.77 -5.07
N THR A 15 8.24 -25.01 -4.66
CA THR A 15 7.78 -26.21 -5.37
C THR A 15 6.74 -27.02 -4.58
N LYS A 16 6.59 -26.74 -3.28
CA LYS A 16 5.54 -27.29 -2.42
C LYS A 16 4.93 -26.20 -1.53
N PRO A 17 3.60 -26.18 -1.34
CA PRO A 17 2.63 -27.21 -1.77
C PRO A 17 2.28 -27.17 -3.27
N ALA A 18 2.60 -26.09 -3.97
CA ALA A 18 2.50 -25.96 -5.42
C ALA A 18 3.61 -25.04 -5.94
N GLU A 19 3.71 -24.89 -7.26
CA GLU A 19 4.68 -23.98 -7.87
C GLU A 19 4.27 -22.52 -7.71
N TYR A 20 5.09 -21.73 -7.02
CA TYR A 20 4.89 -20.30 -6.85
C TYR A 20 6.18 -19.51 -7.02
N ALA A 21 6.05 -18.28 -7.51
CA ALA A 21 7.11 -17.30 -7.46
C ALA A 21 7.39 -16.94 -5.99
N PRO A 22 8.66 -16.97 -5.54
CA PRO A 22 9.00 -16.56 -4.19
C PRO A 22 9.25 -15.06 -4.07
N ASP A 23 9.03 -14.53 -2.87
CA ASP A 23 9.59 -13.25 -2.45
C ASP A 23 11.10 -13.45 -2.17
N LEU A 24 11.94 -12.90 -3.05
CA LEU A 24 13.39 -13.02 -2.94
C LEU A 24 13.95 -12.31 -1.70
N GLY A 25 13.29 -11.25 -1.22
CA GLY A 25 13.63 -10.56 0.02
C GLY A 25 13.34 -11.43 1.24
N ALA A 26 12.21 -12.15 1.24
CA ALA A 26 11.86 -13.13 2.27
C ALA A 26 12.85 -14.30 2.29
N ILE A 27 13.20 -14.85 1.11
CA ILE A 27 14.22 -15.91 0.99
C ILE A 27 15.58 -15.44 1.53
N LYS A 28 16.01 -14.23 1.16
CA LYS A 28 17.27 -13.64 1.66
C LYS A 28 17.23 -13.48 3.18
N SER A 29 16.10 -13.05 3.74
CA SER A 29 15.91 -12.89 5.18
C SER A 29 15.97 -14.23 5.91
N LEU A 30 15.36 -15.28 5.35
CA LEU A 30 15.46 -16.65 5.85
C LEU A 30 16.93 -17.12 5.88
N PHE A 31 17.67 -16.96 4.79
CA PHE A 31 19.09 -17.36 4.77
C PHE A 31 19.94 -16.57 5.75
N ASN A 32 19.66 -15.26 5.92
CA ASN A 32 20.33 -14.46 6.92
C ASN A 32 20.03 -14.94 8.34
N ALA A 33 18.80 -15.34 8.64
CA ALA A 33 18.43 -15.93 9.93
C ALA A 33 19.15 -17.26 10.17
N LEU A 34 19.22 -18.12 9.14
CA LEU A 34 19.97 -19.38 9.20
C LEU A 34 21.46 -19.16 9.45
N ALA A 35 22.08 -18.21 8.74
CA ALA A 35 23.50 -17.89 8.88
C ALA A 35 23.84 -17.26 10.25
N LYS A 36 22.89 -16.53 10.85
CA LYS A 36 23.04 -15.92 12.17
C LYS A 36 22.67 -16.85 13.33
N GLY A 37 22.01 -17.98 13.06
CA GLY A 37 21.56 -18.91 14.08
C GLY A 37 22.69 -19.25 15.04
N ARG A 38 22.53 -18.87 16.31
CA ARG A 38 23.58 -19.05 17.32
C ARG A 38 23.41 -20.39 17.99
N LEU A 39 24.45 -21.22 17.87
CA LEU A 39 24.61 -22.33 18.77
C LEU A 39 25.00 -21.81 20.15
N ILE A 40 24.14 -21.98 21.16
CA ILE A 40 24.45 -21.55 22.53
C ILE A 40 25.34 -22.59 23.21
N LYS A 41 24.91 -23.85 23.22
CA LYS A 41 25.66 -24.98 23.78
C LYS A 41 25.13 -26.32 23.28
N THR A 42 25.97 -27.35 23.32
CA THR A 42 25.53 -28.75 23.24
C THR A 42 25.02 -29.19 24.61
N VAL A 43 23.87 -29.87 24.64
CA VAL A 43 23.18 -30.27 25.89
C VAL A 43 22.90 -31.76 26.00
N GLY A 44 23.03 -32.52 24.92
CA GLY A 44 22.77 -33.96 24.90
C GLY A 44 23.06 -34.58 23.53
N ASN A 45 22.69 -35.85 23.38
CA ASN A 45 22.85 -36.63 22.15
C ASN A 45 21.52 -37.30 21.73
N ASP A 46 21.58 -38.21 20.78
CA ASP A 46 20.43 -38.95 20.26
C ASP A 46 19.75 -39.88 21.29
N GLU A 47 20.45 -40.34 22.32
CA GLU A 47 19.87 -41.14 23.41
C GLU A 47 18.96 -40.30 24.33
N ASP A 48 19.17 -38.97 24.37
CA ASP A 48 18.45 -38.07 25.27
C ASP A 48 17.17 -37.46 24.68
N LEU A 49 16.79 -37.82 23.45
CA LEU A 49 15.70 -37.16 22.71
C LEU A 49 14.38 -37.06 23.49
N HIS A 50 14.00 -38.11 24.22
CA HIS A 50 12.79 -38.10 25.06
C HIS A 50 12.89 -37.05 26.17
N ALA A 51 14.02 -36.98 26.88
CA ALA A 51 14.24 -36.03 27.99
C ALA A 51 14.19 -34.57 27.54
N PHE A 52 14.49 -34.29 26.27
CA PHE A 52 14.46 -32.95 25.68
C PHE A 52 13.18 -32.66 24.87
N GLY A 53 12.15 -33.52 24.97
CA GLY A 53 10.83 -33.26 24.41
C GLY A 53 10.70 -33.46 22.90
N PHE A 54 11.61 -34.23 22.28
CA PHE A 54 11.57 -34.51 20.83
C PHE A 54 10.43 -35.43 20.38
N GLU A 55 9.57 -35.88 21.30
CA GLU A 55 8.30 -36.53 20.95
C GLU A 55 7.35 -35.59 20.20
N THR A 56 7.46 -34.27 20.46
CA THR A 56 6.73 -33.24 19.72
C THR A 56 7.71 -32.30 19.03
N VAL A 57 7.94 -32.54 17.74
CA VAL A 57 8.78 -31.67 16.91
C VAL A 57 7.95 -30.52 16.35
N HIS A 58 8.37 -29.28 16.61
CA HIS A 58 7.69 -28.08 16.14
C HIS A 58 8.17 -27.64 14.76
N VAL A 59 9.46 -27.82 14.47
CA VAL A 59 10.06 -27.42 13.19
C VAL A 59 11.02 -28.52 12.71
N ILE A 60 10.93 -28.85 11.43
CA ILE A 60 11.91 -29.69 10.73
C ILE A 60 12.49 -28.85 9.60
N LEU A 61 13.78 -28.54 9.69
CA LEU A 61 14.52 -27.87 8.64
C LEU A 61 15.38 -28.91 7.91
N SER A 62 15.17 -29.05 6.61
CA SER A 62 15.99 -29.88 5.73
C SER A 62 16.75 -28.98 4.76
N LEU A 63 18.08 -29.01 4.78
CA LEU A 63 18.94 -28.21 3.91
C LEU A 63 19.71 -29.14 2.96
N GLY A 64 19.37 -29.08 1.67
CA GLY A 64 20.07 -29.80 0.62
C GLY A 64 21.24 -28.98 0.04
N TYR A 65 22.46 -29.52 0.05
CA TYR A 65 23.63 -28.88 -0.55
C TYR A 65 24.65 -29.94 -1.00
N ARG A 66 25.30 -29.72 -2.16
CA ARG A 66 26.37 -30.60 -2.69
C ARG A 66 26.01 -32.11 -2.69
N GLY A 67 24.74 -32.45 -2.93
CA GLY A 67 24.25 -33.83 -2.94
C GLY A 67 23.95 -34.43 -1.56
N THR A 68 24.12 -33.68 -0.46
CA THR A 68 23.75 -34.09 0.90
C THR A 68 22.51 -33.35 1.39
N ILE A 69 21.82 -33.91 2.37
CA ILE A 69 20.71 -33.25 3.08
C ILE A 69 21.04 -33.28 4.57
N ASP A 70 21.16 -32.12 5.18
CA ASP A 70 21.25 -31.99 6.64
C ASP A 70 19.86 -31.71 7.21
N VAL A 71 19.52 -32.37 8.31
CA VAL A 71 18.24 -32.21 9.00
C VAL A 71 18.47 -31.67 10.42
N LEU A 72 17.73 -30.62 10.75
CA LEU A 72 17.63 -30.06 12.09
C LEU A 72 16.17 -30.15 12.56
N LYS A 73 15.93 -30.82 13.68
CA LYS A 73 14.62 -30.89 14.34
C LYS A 73 14.62 -29.94 15.52
N ILE A 74 13.59 -29.13 15.70
CA ILE A 74 13.44 -28.23 16.85
C ILE A 74 12.22 -28.65 17.65
N ALA A 75 12.40 -28.79 18.97
CA ALA A 75 11.39 -29.29 19.89
C ALA A 75 11.24 -28.38 21.12
N GLY A 76 11.04 -28.97 22.31
CA GLY A 76 10.66 -28.29 23.54
C GLY A 76 11.50 -27.07 23.92
N GLU A 77 10.88 -26.17 24.66
CA GLU A 77 11.52 -24.99 25.23
C GLU A 77 12.44 -25.40 26.40
N SER A 78 13.58 -24.73 26.54
CA SER A 78 14.44 -24.87 27.70
C SER A 78 13.71 -24.44 28.99
N PRO A 79 13.98 -25.07 30.16
CA PRO A 79 13.37 -24.67 31.43
C PRO A 79 13.63 -23.21 31.83
N SER A 80 14.77 -22.64 31.39
CA SER A 80 15.10 -21.23 31.62
C SER A 80 14.32 -20.26 30.73
N GLY A 81 13.56 -20.76 29.75
CA GLY A 81 12.85 -19.94 28.78
C GLY A 81 13.76 -19.11 27.87
N THR A 82 15.04 -19.49 27.73
CA THR A 82 16.03 -18.73 26.95
C THR A 82 16.16 -19.22 25.51
N GLY A 83 15.46 -20.29 25.14
CA GLY A 83 15.61 -20.94 23.85
C GLY A 83 14.91 -22.29 23.76
N HIS A 84 15.12 -23.00 22.66
CA HIS A 84 14.58 -24.34 22.38
C HIS A 84 15.68 -25.35 22.13
N TYR A 85 15.34 -26.63 22.24
CA TYR A 85 16.24 -27.72 21.87
C TYR A 85 16.17 -28.01 20.38
N ALA A 86 17.34 -28.13 19.74
CA ALA A 86 17.48 -28.48 18.34
C ALA A 86 18.40 -29.70 18.18
N PHE A 87 17.93 -30.75 17.51
CA PHE A 87 18.68 -31.97 17.25
C PHE A 87 19.19 -31.97 15.80
N SER A 88 20.51 -32.12 15.64
CA SER A 88 21.14 -32.30 14.33
C SER A 88 21.34 -33.78 14.05
N GLU A 89 20.66 -34.30 13.03
CA GLU A 89 20.79 -35.72 12.65
C GLU A 89 22.21 -36.05 12.18
N ARG A 90 22.87 -35.13 11.48
CA ARG A 90 24.26 -35.33 11.01
C ARG A 90 25.25 -35.46 12.18
N LEU A 91 25.05 -34.70 13.25
CA LEU A 91 25.98 -34.66 14.38
C LEU A 91 25.60 -35.62 15.50
N GLY A 92 24.37 -36.17 15.51
CA GLY A 92 23.85 -36.95 16.63
C GLY A 92 23.82 -36.16 17.94
N LYS A 93 23.58 -34.85 17.86
CA LYS A 93 23.70 -33.93 19.02
C LYS A 93 22.49 -33.04 19.18
N ILE A 94 22.13 -32.80 20.45
CA ILE A 94 21.13 -31.84 20.87
C ILE A 94 21.83 -30.55 21.30
N PHE A 95 21.30 -29.45 20.79
CA PHE A 95 21.79 -28.10 21.01
C PHE A 95 20.71 -27.22 21.61
N LEU A 96 21.12 -26.21 22.37
CA LEU A 96 20.23 -25.10 22.73
C LEU A 96 20.38 -23.98 21.68
N VAL A 97 19.26 -23.59 21.07
CA VAL A 97 19.14 -22.47 20.12
C VAL A 97 18.26 -21.36 20.71
N ASP A 98 18.53 -20.12 20.34
CA ASP A 98 17.75 -18.97 20.83
C ASP A 98 16.31 -18.93 20.26
N LYS A 99 15.44 -18.13 20.90
CA LYS A 99 14.01 -18.00 20.52
C LYS A 99 13.84 -17.29 19.18
N GLU A 100 14.73 -16.38 18.86
CA GLU A 100 14.73 -15.60 17.62
C GLU A 100 14.92 -16.53 16.42
N PHE A 101 15.85 -17.49 16.51
CA PHE A 101 16.07 -18.51 15.49
C PHE A 101 14.82 -19.35 15.25
N VAL A 102 14.18 -19.86 16.32
CA VAL A 102 12.97 -20.67 16.20
C VAL A 102 11.83 -19.87 15.57
N THR A 103 11.64 -18.62 16.00
CA THR A 103 10.65 -17.71 15.43
C THR A 103 10.87 -17.50 13.94
N ALA A 104 12.14 -17.29 13.53
CA ALA A 104 12.49 -17.12 12.12
C ALA A 104 12.27 -18.38 11.27
N MET A 105 12.32 -19.57 11.88
CA MET A 105 12.05 -20.85 11.19
C MET A 105 10.57 -21.22 11.15
N ASN A 106 9.71 -20.55 11.93
CA ASN A 106 8.28 -20.81 11.96
C ASN A 106 7.55 -20.11 10.79
N LEU A 107 7.92 -20.49 9.57
CA LEU A 107 7.39 -19.90 8.33
C LEU A 107 6.19 -20.67 7.81
N LYS A 108 5.18 -19.93 7.34
CA LYS A 108 4.07 -20.48 6.57
C LYS A 108 4.38 -20.39 5.06
N PRO A 109 3.75 -21.21 4.20
CA PRO A 109 3.93 -21.12 2.75
C PRO A 109 3.72 -19.70 2.20
N ILE A 110 2.76 -18.98 2.77
CA ILE A 110 2.45 -17.60 2.41
C ILE A 110 3.61 -16.63 2.66
N ASP A 111 4.47 -16.88 3.66
CA ASP A 111 5.52 -15.95 4.08
C ASP A 111 6.68 -15.87 3.09
N LEU A 112 6.82 -16.89 2.23
CA LEU A 112 7.86 -16.95 1.21
C LEU A 112 7.35 -16.66 -0.20
N ARG A 113 6.03 -16.59 -0.43
CA ARG A 113 5.45 -16.31 -1.75
C ARG A 113 5.62 -14.83 -2.10
N GLU A 114 5.79 -14.53 -3.39
CA GLU A 114 5.69 -13.16 -3.90
C GLU A 114 4.29 -12.62 -3.62
N LYS A 115 4.20 -11.53 -2.86
CA LYS A 115 2.93 -10.92 -2.43
C LYS A 115 2.60 -9.66 -3.21
N ARG A 116 3.53 -9.09 -3.99
CA ARG A 116 3.26 -7.87 -4.77
C ARG A 116 2.21 -8.13 -5.83
N LEU A 117 1.28 -7.18 -5.95
CA LEU A 117 0.26 -7.19 -7.00
C LEU A 117 0.77 -6.57 -8.29
N PHE A 118 1.62 -5.55 -8.15
CA PHE A 118 2.07 -4.71 -9.23
C PHE A 118 3.59 -4.76 -9.34
N PHE A 119 4.08 -4.81 -10.58
CA PHE A 119 5.50 -4.98 -10.90
C PHE A 119 5.98 -3.82 -11.78
N PHE A 120 5.95 -2.61 -11.22
CA PHE A 120 6.46 -1.39 -11.85
C PHE A 120 7.27 -0.58 -10.84
N GLN A 121 8.07 0.38 -11.30
CA GLN A 121 8.58 1.48 -10.48
C GLN A 121 7.65 2.70 -10.54
N PRO A 122 7.44 3.44 -9.45
CA PRO A 122 6.53 4.61 -9.42
C PRO A 122 6.73 5.59 -10.58
N GLU A 123 7.98 5.78 -11.00
CA GLU A 123 8.36 6.71 -12.07
C GLU A 123 7.96 6.23 -13.46
N GLU A 124 7.73 4.93 -13.63
CA GLU A 124 7.36 4.33 -14.91
C GLU A 124 5.90 4.62 -15.26
N ILE A 125 5.02 4.85 -14.27
CA ILE A 125 3.59 5.06 -14.52
C ILE A 125 3.37 6.38 -15.27
N GLY A 126 2.76 6.26 -16.44
CA GLY A 126 2.30 7.38 -17.26
C GLY A 126 0.79 7.58 -17.24
N ARG A 127 0.01 6.52 -17.03
CA ARG A 127 -1.46 6.60 -17.02
C ARG A 127 -2.09 5.62 -16.06
N ILE A 128 -3.14 6.06 -15.38
CA ILE A 128 -3.98 5.26 -14.50
C ILE A 128 -5.43 5.45 -14.95
N GLN A 129 -6.13 4.34 -15.22
CA GLN A 129 -7.54 4.34 -15.53
C GLN A 129 -8.28 3.51 -14.48
N LEU A 130 -9.29 4.14 -13.87
CA LEU A 130 -10.20 3.52 -12.93
C LEU A 130 -11.59 3.49 -13.56
N GLN A 131 -12.19 2.32 -13.65
CA GLN A 131 -13.58 2.18 -14.05
C GLN A 131 -14.40 1.55 -12.94
N ARG A 132 -15.39 2.31 -12.47
CA ARG A 132 -16.31 1.91 -11.40
C ARG A 132 -17.73 1.85 -11.95
N ILE A 133 -18.66 1.39 -11.14
CA ILE A 133 -20.08 1.43 -11.50
C ILE A 133 -20.57 2.86 -11.72
N ILE A 134 -20.11 3.79 -10.86
CA ILE A 134 -20.66 5.15 -10.80
C ILE A 134 -19.93 6.15 -11.71
N ASP A 135 -18.64 5.90 -12.01
CA ASP A 135 -17.80 6.82 -12.76
C ASP A 135 -16.60 6.10 -13.41
N SER A 136 -15.90 6.85 -14.26
CA SER A 136 -14.58 6.47 -14.77
C SER A 136 -13.63 7.65 -14.60
N VAL A 137 -12.45 7.36 -14.06
CA VAL A 137 -11.39 8.34 -13.80
C VAL A 137 -10.19 7.97 -14.65
N GLU A 138 -9.71 8.91 -15.46
CA GLU A 138 -8.48 8.76 -16.22
C GLU A 138 -7.49 9.83 -15.77
N LEU A 139 -6.30 9.39 -15.33
CA LEU A 139 -5.22 10.21 -14.84
C LEU A 139 -3.99 9.99 -15.73
N GLU A 140 -3.36 11.07 -16.16
CA GLU A 140 -2.21 11.05 -17.05
C GLU A 140 -1.10 11.95 -16.54
N ARG A 141 0.13 11.44 -16.57
CA ARG A 141 1.33 12.19 -16.22
C ARG A 141 1.78 13.00 -17.42
N ARG A 142 1.88 14.32 -17.25
CA ARG A 142 2.39 15.27 -18.25
C ARG A 142 3.67 15.94 -17.75
N SER A 143 4.28 16.77 -18.60
CA SER A 143 5.52 17.48 -18.28
C SER A 143 5.41 18.41 -17.06
N ASP A 144 4.21 18.93 -16.80
CA ASP A 144 3.89 19.86 -15.72
C ASP A 144 3.17 19.20 -14.52
N GLY A 145 3.08 17.87 -14.53
CA GLY A 145 2.50 17.07 -13.46
C GLY A 145 1.32 16.21 -13.90
N TRP A 146 0.63 15.65 -12.90
CA TRP A 146 -0.53 14.80 -13.13
C TRP A 146 -1.76 15.60 -13.51
N HIS A 147 -2.53 15.06 -14.45
CA HIS A 147 -3.77 15.63 -14.94
C HIS A 147 -4.85 14.57 -14.92
N MET A 148 -6.04 14.95 -14.48
CA MET A 148 -7.26 14.21 -14.76
C MET A 148 -7.70 14.55 -16.18
N ILE A 149 -7.94 13.52 -16.98
CA ILE A 149 -8.44 13.61 -18.36
C ILE A 149 -9.95 13.42 -18.38
N SER A 150 -10.46 12.51 -17.55
CA SER A 150 -11.87 12.18 -17.39
C SER A 150 -12.18 11.97 -15.89
N PRO A 151 -13.38 12.36 -15.40
CA PRO A 151 -14.50 12.94 -16.13
C PRO A 151 -14.39 14.46 -16.34
N LEU A 152 -13.44 15.12 -15.69
CA LEU A 152 -13.24 16.55 -15.76
C LEU A 152 -11.77 16.85 -16.10
N PRO A 153 -11.46 17.45 -17.26
CA PRO A 153 -10.10 17.85 -17.60
C PRO A 153 -9.57 18.92 -16.63
N ILE A 154 -8.73 18.53 -15.69
CA ILE A 154 -8.15 19.42 -14.67
C ILE A 154 -6.80 18.88 -14.20
N ARG A 155 -5.94 19.74 -13.66
CA ARG A 155 -4.75 19.29 -12.96
C ARG A 155 -5.15 18.39 -11.78
N ALA A 156 -4.43 17.29 -11.59
CA ALA A 156 -4.58 16.43 -10.42
C ALA A 156 -3.75 16.96 -9.24
N ASP A 157 -4.20 16.70 -8.02
CA ASP A 157 -3.46 17.03 -6.81
C ASP A 157 -2.22 16.13 -6.72
N SER A 158 -1.03 16.72 -6.57
CA SER A 158 0.22 15.96 -6.56
C SER A 158 0.33 15.01 -5.38
N ASP A 159 -0.19 15.40 -4.23
CA ASP A 159 -0.06 14.65 -2.99
C ASP A 159 -1.00 13.44 -3.02
N ASP A 160 -2.24 13.64 -3.51
CA ASP A 160 -3.19 12.55 -3.71
C ASP A 160 -2.69 11.55 -4.77
N MET A 161 -1.99 12.02 -5.81
CA MET A 161 -1.38 11.14 -6.80
C MET A 161 -0.18 10.36 -6.26
N GLU A 162 0.66 10.99 -5.44
CA GLU A 162 1.78 10.30 -4.77
C GLU A 162 1.26 9.20 -3.84
N ILE A 163 0.23 9.49 -3.03
CA ILE A 163 -0.43 8.50 -2.18
C ILE A 163 -1.00 7.34 -3.00
N LEU A 164 -1.66 7.62 -4.13
CA LEU A 164 -2.20 6.58 -5.02
C LEU A 164 -1.09 5.68 -5.56
N ILE A 165 -0.04 6.27 -6.11
CA ILE A 165 1.05 5.54 -6.75
C ILE A 165 1.85 4.72 -5.73
N ASP A 166 2.16 5.30 -4.57
CA ASP A 166 2.87 4.57 -3.51
C ASP A 166 2.03 3.42 -2.97
N SER A 167 0.73 3.63 -2.77
CA SER A 167 -0.18 2.55 -2.36
C SER A 167 -0.24 1.43 -3.39
N LEU A 168 -0.25 1.74 -4.70
CA LEU A 168 -0.17 0.73 -5.75
C LEU A 168 1.18 -0.02 -5.70
N HIS A 169 2.29 0.71 -5.65
CA HIS A 169 3.64 0.14 -5.66
C HIS A 169 3.90 -0.78 -4.44
N THR A 170 3.42 -0.38 -3.27
CA THR A 170 3.65 -1.09 -2.01
C THR A 170 2.59 -2.15 -1.71
N GLN A 171 1.54 -2.26 -2.53
CA GLN A 171 0.42 -3.16 -2.27
C GLN A 171 0.87 -4.63 -2.25
N LYS A 172 0.54 -5.30 -1.15
CA LYS A 172 0.78 -6.72 -0.94
C LYS A 172 -0.50 -7.49 -0.70
N ALA A 173 -0.54 -8.71 -1.19
CA ALA A 173 -1.57 -9.69 -0.87
C ALA A 173 -1.44 -10.08 0.60
N GLU A 174 -2.54 -9.97 1.34
CA GLU A 174 -2.67 -10.48 2.70
C GLU A 174 -3.02 -11.96 2.73
N ALA A 175 -3.68 -12.46 1.67
CA ALA A 175 -3.98 -13.87 1.48
C ALA A 175 -4.15 -14.19 -0.01
N PHE A 176 -4.06 -15.47 -0.35
CA PHE A 176 -4.33 -16.00 -1.68
C PHE A 176 -5.57 -16.88 -1.58
N LEU A 177 -6.46 -16.73 -2.54
CA LEU A 177 -7.73 -17.43 -2.63
C LEU A 177 -7.78 -18.15 -3.97
N GLU A 178 -8.39 -19.32 -3.98
CA GLU A 178 -8.78 -19.94 -5.24
C GLU A 178 -9.80 -19.03 -5.95
N TRP A 179 -9.56 -18.74 -7.23
CA TRP A 179 -10.48 -17.94 -8.00
C TRP A 179 -11.73 -18.77 -8.34
N LYS A 180 -12.91 -18.26 -7.93
CA LYS A 180 -14.20 -18.88 -8.21
C LYS A 180 -15.02 -17.99 -9.16
N PRO A 181 -15.65 -18.55 -10.22
CA PRO A 181 -16.41 -17.76 -11.18
C PRO A 181 -17.50 -16.88 -10.56
N GLU A 182 -18.17 -17.35 -9.51
CA GLU A 182 -19.18 -16.58 -8.77
C GLU A 182 -18.67 -15.26 -8.17
N LEU A 183 -17.36 -15.13 -7.90
CA LEU A 183 -16.77 -13.87 -7.41
C LEU A 183 -16.80 -12.76 -8.47
N ALA A 184 -16.82 -13.12 -9.76
CA ALA A 184 -16.95 -12.16 -10.85
C ALA A 184 -18.33 -11.46 -10.89
N ASN A 185 -19.32 -12.03 -10.19
CA ASN A 185 -20.68 -11.48 -10.10
C ASN A 185 -20.84 -10.46 -8.96
N ILE A 186 -19.79 -10.19 -8.18
CA ILE A 186 -19.82 -9.14 -7.17
C ILE A 186 -20.04 -7.80 -7.87
N GLU A 187 -21.16 -7.15 -7.55
CA GLU A 187 -21.58 -5.90 -8.18
C GLU A 187 -20.54 -4.80 -7.95
N LYS A 188 -20.16 -4.57 -6.68
CA LYS A 188 -19.20 -3.54 -6.32
C LYS A 188 -17.78 -3.94 -6.74
N LYS A 189 -17.38 -3.50 -7.93
CA LYS A 189 -16.06 -3.73 -8.51
C LYS A 189 -15.43 -2.47 -9.12
N ILE A 190 -14.10 -2.49 -9.24
CA ILE A 190 -13.28 -1.46 -9.87
C ILE A 190 -12.33 -2.15 -10.85
N SER A 191 -12.38 -1.75 -12.12
CA SER A 191 -11.34 -2.11 -13.09
C SER A 191 -10.22 -1.06 -13.01
N LEU A 192 -8.99 -1.53 -12.89
CA LEU A 192 -7.78 -0.72 -12.83
C LEU A 192 -6.89 -1.11 -14.01
N GLU A 193 -6.59 -0.14 -14.87
CA GLU A 193 -5.61 -0.28 -15.94
C GLU A 193 -4.45 0.70 -15.73
N LEU A 194 -3.24 0.19 -15.89
CA LEU A 194 -2.00 0.94 -15.70
C LEU A 194 -1.19 0.93 -16.99
N HIS A 195 -0.64 2.07 -17.38
CA HIS A 195 0.30 2.16 -18.49
C HIS A 195 1.56 2.92 -18.11
N ASP A 196 2.66 2.56 -18.77
CA ASP A 196 3.92 3.28 -18.65
C ASP A 196 3.88 4.64 -19.39
N LEU A 197 4.95 5.44 -19.24
CA LEU A 197 5.13 6.72 -19.94
C LEU A 197 5.12 6.62 -21.48
N LYS A 198 5.28 5.42 -22.04
CA LYS A 198 5.25 5.16 -23.50
C LYS A 198 3.89 4.63 -23.96
N GLY A 199 2.94 4.42 -23.04
CA GLY A 199 1.62 3.86 -23.30
C GLY A 199 1.55 2.33 -23.28
N ASN A 200 2.64 1.62 -22.95
CA ASN A 200 2.60 0.16 -22.82
C ASN A 200 1.79 -0.23 -21.58
N SER A 201 0.95 -1.25 -21.69
CA SER A 201 0.20 -1.77 -20.54
C SER A 201 1.16 -2.36 -19.50
N LEU A 202 1.02 -1.90 -18.26
CA LEU A 202 1.66 -2.46 -17.06
C LEU A 202 0.77 -3.51 -16.39
N GLY A 203 -0.50 -3.63 -16.81
CA GLY A 203 -1.44 -4.64 -16.36
C GLY A 203 -2.87 -4.11 -16.22
N THR A 204 -3.81 -5.06 -16.23
CA THR A 204 -5.23 -4.84 -15.97
C THR A 204 -5.63 -5.68 -14.76
N TYR A 205 -6.39 -5.08 -13.84
CA TYR A 205 -6.75 -5.69 -12.58
C TYR A 205 -8.21 -5.38 -12.26
N GLU A 206 -8.97 -6.41 -11.91
CA GLU A 206 -10.33 -6.29 -11.41
C GLU A 206 -10.31 -6.42 -9.89
N MET A 207 -10.83 -5.40 -9.20
CA MET A 207 -10.93 -5.35 -7.75
C MET A 207 -12.39 -5.57 -7.36
N TYR A 208 -12.67 -6.61 -6.58
CA TYR A 208 -14.02 -6.95 -6.13
C TYR A 208 -14.15 -6.71 -4.64
N PHE A 209 -15.14 -5.91 -4.23
CA PHE A 209 -15.41 -5.64 -2.83
C PHE A 209 -16.15 -6.81 -2.20
N TRP A 210 -15.44 -7.64 -1.42
CA TRP A 210 -16.01 -8.84 -0.83
C TRP A 210 -16.57 -8.62 0.59
N GLY A 211 -16.25 -7.51 1.24
CA GLY A 211 -16.86 -7.08 2.50
C GLY A 211 -15.93 -6.29 3.42
N THR A 212 -16.36 -6.06 4.66
CA THR A 212 -15.61 -5.36 5.71
C THR A 212 -15.39 -6.18 6.97
N GLU A 213 -15.82 -7.44 6.99
CA GLU A 213 -15.49 -8.36 8.09
C GLU A 213 -13.99 -8.64 8.06
N TRP A 214 -13.36 -8.92 9.21
CA TRP A 214 -11.91 -9.12 9.30
C TRP A 214 -11.37 -10.22 8.35
N ASN A 215 -12.24 -11.15 7.93
CA ASN A 215 -11.94 -12.22 6.97
C ASN A 215 -12.47 -11.95 5.53
N LYS A 216 -13.25 -10.88 5.32
CA LYS A 216 -13.77 -10.45 4.02
C LYS A 216 -13.11 -9.13 3.66
N GLY A 217 -12.10 -9.21 2.78
CA GLY A 217 -11.38 -8.04 2.27
C GLY A 217 -11.82 -7.66 0.87
N ILE A 218 -10.87 -7.19 0.07
CA ILE A 218 -11.02 -6.98 -1.37
C ILE A 218 -10.35 -8.14 -2.06
N ILE A 219 -10.91 -8.63 -3.16
CA ILE A 219 -10.23 -9.59 -4.02
C ILE A 219 -9.73 -8.84 -5.24
N ALA A 220 -8.42 -8.70 -5.36
CA ALA A 220 -7.77 -8.30 -6.59
C ALA A 220 -7.59 -9.53 -7.48
N HIS A 221 -7.98 -9.42 -8.74
CA HIS A 221 -7.84 -10.49 -9.73
C HIS A 221 -7.31 -9.93 -11.04
N SER A 222 -6.21 -10.50 -11.52
CA SER A 222 -5.75 -10.25 -12.88
C SER A 222 -6.46 -11.22 -13.83
N PRO A 223 -7.00 -10.76 -14.97
CA PRO A 223 -7.65 -11.62 -15.95
C PRO A 223 -6.77 -12.83 -16.33
N GLY A 224 -7.34 -14.03 -16.28
CA GLY A 224 -6.64 -15.29 -16.56
C GLY A 224 -5.90 -15.91 -15.36
N SER A 225 -5.79 -15.22 -14.23
CA SER A 225 -5.24 -15.81 -12.99
C SER A 225 -6.19 -16.87 -12.42
N LYS A 226 -5.63 -17.96 -11.91
CA LYS A 226 -6.36 -19.00 -11.15
C LYS A 226 -6.54 -18.64 -9.67
N GLU A 227 -5.91 -17.56 -9.21
CA GLU A 227 -5.95 -17.11 -7.83
C GLU A 227 -6.45 -15.66 -7.77
N GLY A 228 -7.26 -15.39 -6.76
CA GLY A 228 -7.58 -14.04 -6.30
C GLY A 228 -6.66 -13.65 -5.13
N LEU A 229 -6.24 -12.39 -5.09
CA LEU A 229 -5.38 -11.85 -4.06
C LEU A 229 -6.21 -11.02 -3.09
N ARG A 230 -6.26 -11.44 -1.83
CA ARG A 230 -6.93 -10.63 -0.80
C ARG A 230 -6.06 -9.45 -0.46
N VAL A 231 -6.59 -8.24 -0.58
CA VAL A 231 -5.90 -7.00 -0.20
C VAL A 231 -6.64 -6.24 0.89
N GLY A 232 -5.90 -5.40 1.60
CA GLY A 232 -6.38 -4.64 2.75
C GLY A 232 -7.39 -3.58 2.38
N ARG A 233 -8.33 -3.31 3.29
CA ARG A 233 -9.46 -2.40 3.08
C ARG A 233 -9.05 -0.99 2.64
N ASP A 234 -7.94 -0.48 3.15
CA ASP A 234 -7.48 0.89 2.85
C ASP A 234 -7.20 1.07 1.36
N PHE A 235 -6.73 0.02 0.68
CA PHE A 235 -6.54 0.02 -0.76
C PHE A 235 -7.87 0.21 -1.52
N TRP A 236 -8.96 -0.40 -1.06
CA TRP A 236 -10.30 -0.14 -1.62
C TRP A 236 -10.70 1.30 -1.45
N ILE A 237 -10.56 1.82 -0.23
CA ILE A 237 -10.99 3.19 0.10
C ILE A 237 -10.28 4.18 -0.82
N LEU A 238 -8.99 3.96 -1.09
CA LEU A 238 -8.22 4.76 -2.03
C LEU A 238 -8.70 4.62 -3.48
N LEU A 239 -8.91 3.40 -3.96
CA LEU A 239 -9.37 3.16 -5.33
C LEU A 239 -10.83 3.58 -5.57
N ASP A 240 -11.67 3.63 -4.54
CA ASP A 240 -13.11 3.99 -4.57
C ASP A 240 -13.33 5.49 -4.30
N ARG A 241 -12.26 6.28 -4.14
CA ARG A 241 -12.34 7.74 -3.96
C ARG A 241 -13.05 8.41 -5.13
N GLU A 242 -13.99 9.30 -4.87
CA GLU A 242 -14.62 10.10 -5.93
C GLU A 242 -13.57 10.83 -6.77
N TYR A 243 -13.79 10.96 -8.08
CA TYR A 243 -12.88 11.65 -9.00
C TYR A 243 -12.40 13.01 -8.47
N SER A 244 -13.27 13.81 -7.84
CA SER A 244 -12.90 15.14 -7.35
C SER A 244 -11.81 15.10 -6.28
N GLN A 245 -11.65 14.00 -5.56
CA GLN A 245 -10.58 13.83 -4.59
C GLN A 245 -9.20 13.73 -5.22
N PHE A 246 -9.09 13.33 -6.50
CA PHE A 246 -7.81 13.38 -7.23
C PHE A 246 -7.56 14.72 -7.91
N ALA A 247 -8.57 15.58 -8.01
CA ALA A 247 -8.43 16.87 -8.66
C ALA A 247 -7.71 17.87 -7.75
N TYR A 248 -6.92 18.76 -8.35
CA TYR A 248 -6.38 19.92 -7.67
C TYR A 248 -7.53 20.86 -7.27
N ARG A 249 -7.80 20.95 -5.97
CA ARG A 249 -8.99 21.63 -5.42
C ARG A 249 -8.66 22.91 -4.66
N ASN A 250 -7.40 23.36 -4.64
CA ASN A 250 -7.05 24.59 -3.94
C ASN A 250 -7.76 25.77 -4.61
N MET A 251 -8.52 26.51 -3.83
CA MET A 251 -9.31 27.65 -4.32
C MET A 251 -8.44 28.82 -4.72
N ILE A 252 -7.29 28.98 -4.05
CA ILE A 252 -6.34 30.06 -4.23
C ILE A 252 -4.94 29.45 -4.28
N ASN A 253 -4.09 29.95 -5.17
CA ASN A 253 -2.68 29.56 -5.26
C ASN A 253 -1.83 30.80 -5.53
N ILE A 254 -1.35 31.43 -4.47
CA ILE A 254 -0.55 32.66 -4.54
C ILE A 254 0.78 32.41 -3.84
N ARG A 255 1.90 32.77 -4.47
CA ARG A 255 3.20 32.73 -3.78
C ARG A 255 3.23 33.79 -2.69
N ARG A 256 3.81 33.49 -1.53
CA ARG A 256 3.95 34.47 -0.42
C ARG A 256 4.64 35.77 -0.86
N SER A 257 5.59 35.69 -1.80
CA SER A 257 6.29 36.84 -2.37
C SER A 257 5.39 37.77 -3.19
N ASP A 258 4.39 37.18 -3.84
CA ASP A 258 3.55 37.85 -4.85
C ASP A 258 2.33 38.51 -4.19
N ALA A 259 2.01 38.12 -2.95
CA ALA A 259 0.96 38.73 -2.16
C ALA A 259 1.34 40.16 -1.75
N LEU A 260 0.50 41.13 -2.16
CA LEU A 260 0.68 42.56 -1.86
C LEU A 260 -0.37 43.11 -0.90
N THR A 261 -1.62 42.66 -1.04
CA THR A 261 -2.75 43.12 -0.23
C THR A 261 -3.70 41.95 0.04
N ILE A 262 -4.13 41.78 1.29
CA ILE A 262 -5.18 40.83 1.68
C ILE A 262 -6.29 41.63 2.34
N ARG A 263 -7.51 41.55 1.80
CA ARG A 263 -8.70 42.20 2.35
C ARG A 263 -9.76 41.17 2.66
N LEU A 264 -10.18 41.11 3.92
CA LEU A 264 -11.31 40.33 4.38
C LEU A 264 -12.46 41.28 4.65
N ARG A 265 -13.65 41.02 4.09
CA ARG A 265 -14.86 41.79 4.34
C ARG A 265 -15.97 40.82 4.70
N THR A 266 -16.61 41.01 5.85
CA THR A 266 -17.90 40.38 6.16
C THR A 266 -19.01 41.37 5.85
N GLU A 267 -20.17 40.88 5.39
CA GLU A 267 -21.27 41.76 4.93
C GLU A 267 -21.71 42.78 5.98
N ASP A 268 -21.65 42.43 7.28
CA ASP A 268 -22.31 43.24 8.30
C ASP A 268 -21.46 43.75 9.47
N THR A 269 -20.15 43.47 9.61
CA THR A 269 -19.47 43.87 10.87
C THR A 269 -17.95 44.11 10.88
N ALA A 270 -17.14 43.55 9.97
CA ALA A 270 -15.68 43.77 10.04
C ALA A 270 -15.00 43.73 8.66
N SER A 271 -14.09 44.67 8.44
CA SER A 271 -13.13 44.62 7.34
C SER A 271 -11.70 44.67 7.87
N PHE A 272 -10.89 43.69 7.49
CA PHE A 272 -9.45 43.68 7.77
C PHE A 272 -8.69 43.91 6.48
N GLU A 273 -7.68 44.78 6.50
CA GLU A 273 -6.78 45.00 5.38
C GLU A 273 -5.33 44.85 5.84
N PHE A 274 -4.62 43.94 5.19
CA PHE A 274 -3.18 43.81 5.31
C PHE A 274 -2.53 44.24 4.01
N LYS A 275 -1.57 45.16 4.08
CA LYS A 275 -0.87 45.70 2.91
C LYS A 275 0.63 45.69 3.12
N LYS A 276 1.37 45.30 2.08
CA LYS A 276 2.83 45.35 2.07
C LYS A 276 3.29 46.75 1.64
N ILE A 277 4.03 47.44 2.52
CA ILE A 277 4.60 48.77 2.29
C ILE A 277 6.10 48.64 2.52
N ASN A 278 6.91 48.95 1.50
CA ASN A 278 8.38 48.81 1.54
C ASN A 278 8.86 47.42 2.01
N GLY A 279 8.13 46.36 1.64
CA GLY A 279 8.46 44.97 2.00
C GLY A 279 7.91 44.51 3.35
N GLN A 280 7.39 45.41 4.20
CA GLN A 280 6.84 45.09 5.51
C GLN A 280 5.31 45.13 5.49
N TRP A 281 4.68 44.13 6.12
CA TRP A 281 3.22 44.07 6.23
C TRP A 281 2.71 45.06 7.27
N HIS A 282 1.59 45.68 6.97
CA HIS A 282 0.89 46.60 7.86
C HIS A 282 -0.61 46.28 7.86
N SER A 283 -1.24 46.44 9.02
CA SER A 283 -2.70 46.56 9.17
C SER A 283 -2.95 47.98 9.65
N ASP A 284 -3.67 48.78 8.86
CA ASP A 284 -3.74 50.23 9.02
C ASP A 284 -2.34 50.86 9.16
N HIS A 285 -2.00 51.43 10.32
CA HIS A 285 -0.70 52.03 10.62
C HIS A 285 0.22 51.13 11.46
N THR A 286 -0.21 49.91 11.77
CA THR A 286 0.51 49.01 12.67
C THR A 286 1.26 47.95 11.86
N PRO A 287 2.59 47.81 12.03
CA PRO A 287 3.35 46.74 11.40
C PRO A 287 2.89 45.36 11.88
N VAL A 288 2.82 44.40 10.96
CA VAL A 288 2.45 43.01 11.21
C VAL A 288 3.65 42.11 10.90
N PRO A 289 3.97 41.11 11.76
CA PRO A 289 5.05 40.18 11.51
C PRO A 289 4.90 39.43 10.19
N ALA A 290 5.99 39.28 9.45
CA ALA A 290 6.00 38.59 8.17
C ALA A 290 5.61 37.11 8.29
N ASP A 291 5.99 36.46 9.40
CA ASP A 291 5.68 35.06 9.65
C ASP A 291 4.17 34.83 9.80
N SER A 292 3.49 35.68 10.57
CA SER A 292 2.02 35.62 10.73
C SER A 292 1.28 35.81 9.39
N MET A 293 1.77 36.71 8.55
CA MET A 293 1.21 36.89 7.21
C MET A 293 1.53 35.72 6.27
N GLY A 294 2.70 35.10 6.45
CA GLY A 294 3.07 33.87 5.77
C GLY A 294 2.11 32.73 6.12
N GLU A 295 1.84 32.53 7.41
CA GLU A 295 0.87 31.54 7.91
C GLU A 295 -0.55 31.80 7.38
N LEU A 296 -1.00 33.06 7.33
CA LEU A 296 -2.30 33.40 6.75
C LEU A 296 -2.37 33.07 5.26
N ILE A 297 -1.34 33.42 4.48
CA ILE A 297 -1.28 33.10 3.05
C ILE A 297 -1.28 31.59 2.83
N ASP A 298 -0.52 30.85 3.64
CA ASP A 298 -0.52 29.39 3.59
C ASP A 298 -1.89 28.80 3.94
N ALA A 299 -2.54 29.33 4.98
CA ALA A 299 -3.89 28.90 5.36
C ALA A 299 -4.87 29.12 4.20
N ILE A 300 -4.83 30.28 3.53
CA ILE A 300 -5.65 30.57 2.35
C ILE A 300 -5.33 29.62 1.19
N ASN A 301 -4.04 29.40 0.91
CA ASN A 301 -3.60 28.46 -0.13
C ASN A 301 -3.98 27.00 0.18
N SER A 302 -4.15 26.66 1.45
CA SER A 302 -4.58 25.32 1.91
C SER A 302 -6.08 25.09 1.76
N TRP A 303 -6.87 26.13 1.45
CA TRP A 303 -8.30 25.99 1.29
C TRP A 303 -8.62 25.15 0.06
N LYS A 304 -9.09 23.92 0.29
CA LYS A 304 -9.54 22.99 -0.74
C LYS A 304 -11.07 22.95 -0.77
N GLY A 305 -11.64 22.96 -1.97
CA GLY A 305 -13.05 22.63 -2.14
C GLY A 305 -13.32 21.19 -1.68
N GLU A 306 -14.44 20.94 -1.00
CA GLU A 306 -14.79 19.59 -0.55
C GLU A 306 -15.08 18.67 -1.74
N LYS A 307 -15.80 19.19 -2.75
CA LYS A 307 -16.19 18.46 -3.95
C LYS A 307 -16.24 19.39 -5.17
N LEU A 308 -15.84 18.87 -6.32
CA LEU A 308 -16.10 19.53 -7.59
C LEU A 308 -17.50 19.14 -8.06
N VAL A 309 -18.38 20.12 -8.22
CA VAL A 309 -19.72 19.91 -8.77
C VAL A 309 -19.67 20.27 -10.25
N GLY A 310 -19.93 19.30 -11.12
CA GLY A 310 -19.98 19.52 -12.56
C GLY A 310 -21.06 20.54 -12.94
N TRP A 311 -20.79 21.39 -13.94
CA TRP A 311 -21.71 22.43 -14.42
C TRP A 311 -23.06 21.92 -14.96
N ASN A 312 -23.24 20.60 -15.13
CA ASN A 312 -24.45 20.02 -15.72
C ASN A 312 -25.64 19.90 -14.75
N THR A 313 -25.50 20.22 -13.46
CA THR A 313 -26.59 20.10 -12.47
C THR A 313 -27.18 21.42 -11.98
N VAL A 314 -26.64 22.58 -12.38
CA VAL A 314 -27.25 23.88 -12.04
C VAL A 314 -27.98 24.45 -13.25
N ARG A 315 -29.14 23.87 -13.58
CA ARG A 315 -30.18 24.67 -14.23
C ARG A 315 -30.64 25.69 -13.21
N CYS A 316 -30.07 26.90 -13.26
CA CYS A 316 -30.68 28.08 -12.66
C CYS A 316 -32.11 28.18 -13.19
N GLN A 317 -33.10 27.70 -12.43
CA GLN A 317 -34.47 28.13 -12.62
C GLN A 317 -34.48 29.63 -12.33
N LYS A 318 -34.43 30.43 -13.39
CA LYS A 318 -34.86 31.83 -13.33
C LYS A 318 -36.26 31.81 -12.73
N ARG A 319 -36.39 32.26 -11.48
CA ARG A 319 -37.65 32.76 -10.97
C ARG A 319 -37.98 33.99 -11.81
N ASP A 320 -38.84 33.81 -12.81
CA ASP A 320 -39.50 34.92 -13.47
C ASP A 320 -40.26 35.71 -12.40
N GLY A 321 -39.76 36.92 -12.14
CA GLY A 321 -40.44 37.90 -11.32
C GLY A 321 -41.74 38.31 -11.99
N LYS A 322 -42.86 37.70 -11.58
CA LYS A 322 -44.18 38.28 -11.79
C LYS A 322 -44.32 39.48 -10.85
N LYS A 323 -44.09 40.67 -11.40
CA LYS A 323 -44.74 41.90 -10.92
C LYS A 323 -46.25 41.66 -10.95
N ARG A 324 -46.92 41.73 -9.79
CA ARG A 324 -48.34 42.06 -9.74
C ARG A 324 -48.44 43.57 -9.64
N GLN A 325 -48.91 44.17 -10.73
CA GLN A 325 -49.69 45.39 -10.69
C GLN A 325 -51.17 44.97 -10.60
N ASP A 326 -51.93 45.82 -9.93
CA ASP A 326 -53.36 45.83 -9.63
C ASP A 326 -53.77 45.22 -8.29
#